data_AF-A0A1M7F1F9-F1
#
_entry.id   AF-A0A1M7F1F9-F1
#
_cell.length_a   1.000
_cell.length_b   1.000
_cell.length_c   1.000
_cell.angle_alpha   90.00
_cell.angle_beta   90.00
_cell.angle_gamma   90.00
#
_symmetry.space_group_name_H-M   'P 1'
#
loop_
_entity.id
_entity.type
_entity.pdbx_description
1 polymer ?
#
loop_
_entity_poly.entity_id
_entity_poly.type
_entity_poly.pdbx_seq_one_letter_code
_entity_poly.pdbx_strand_id
1 'polypeptide(L)'
;MPDTLEITERSRLRRLHERGHFDRETINAILDAQPMCSVGYTIDGKPYVTPTMQWREGNHVYWHGSSASRALRHSRGAEVCLSVAILDGFVLARSGMHHSLNTRSVTLFGTAFKVEDPQEKLEKLGNFVNGLFPGRYETLRPDHAQDLKATTVLGMEITEGSAKVRTGHPGDDEEDYALPIWAGVIPVQMQVGDPIPDPRNLDGVEMPGHVTGFRIG
;
A
#
# COMPACT_ATOMS: atom_id res chain seq x y z
N MET A 1 2.17 -7.41 21.81
CA MET A 1 2.94 -6.66 20.79
C MET A 1 2.70 -5.19 21.04
N PRO A 2 3.69 -4.31 20.83
CA PRO A 2 3.50 -2.89 21.10
C PRO A 2 2.46 -2.29 20.14
N ASP A 3 1.64 -1.39 20.66
CA ASP A 3 0.61 -0.68 19.90
C ASP A 3 1.20 0.41 18.99
N THR A 4 2.52 0.62 19.05
CA THR A 4 3.29 1.60 18.28
C THR A 4 4.55 0.98 17.68
N LEU A 5 5.00 1.48 16.53
CA LEU A 5 6.28 1.12 15.92
C LEU A 5 7.47 1.68 16.69
N GLU A 6 8.62 1.04 16.48
CA GLU A 6 9.92 1.54 16.92
C GLU A 6 10.29 2.84 16.18
N ILE A 7 10.61 3.87 16.97
CA ILE A 7 11.07 5.15 16.48
C ILE A 7 12.60 5.18 16.52
N THR A 8 13.23 5.05 15.36
CA THR A 8 14.68 5.08 15.17
C THR A 8 15.12 6.42 14.61
N GLU A 9 16.44 6.65 14.49
CA GLU A 9 16.96 7.81 13.75
C GLU A 9 16.51 7.83 12.28
N ARG A 10 16.25 6.66 11.69
CA ARG A 10 15.78 6.50 10.31
C ARG A 10 14.27 6.74 10.18
N SER A 11 13.46 6.29 11.14
CA SER A 11 12.00 6.38 11.07
C SER A 11 11.40 7.64 11.70
N ARG A 12 12.16 8.37 12.54
CA ARG A 12 11.67 9.61 13.16
C ARG A 12 11.38 10.71 12.13
N LEU A 13 10.20 11.31 12.24
CA LEU A 13 9.80 12.43 11.41
C LEU A 13 10.37 13.74 11.98
N ARG A 14 11.02 14.54 11.13
CA ARG A 14 11.64 15.83 11.55
C ARG A 14 10.77 17.03 11.17
N ARG A 15 10.46 17.18 9.89
CA ARG A 15 9.64 18.28 9.36
C ARG A 15 8.17 17.93 9.45
N LEU A 16 7.35 18.84 9.99
CA LEU A 16 5.90 18.65 10.17
C LEU A 16 5.62 17.32 10.90
N HIS A 17 6.29 17.13 12.04
CA HIS A 17 6.27 15.88 12.81
C HIS A 17 4.96 15.70 13.58
N GLU A 18 4.22 16.79 13.82
CA GLU A 18 2.86 16.78 14.36
C GLU A 18 1.85 16.05 13.46
N ARG A 19 2.20 15.83 12.19
CA ARG A 19 1.45 14.99 11.22
C ARG A 19 1.86 13.52 11.25
N GLY A 20 2.81 13.19 12.12
CA GLY A 20 3.42 11.88 12.23
C GLY A 20 2.64 10.96 13.13
N HIS A 21 2.44 9.72 12.68
CA HIS A 21 1.77 8.67 13.42
C HIS A 21 2.68 7.44 13.48
N PHE A 22 2.72 6.81 14.65
CA PHE A 22 3.52 5.60 14.90
C PHE A 22 2.65 4.46 15.45
N ASP A 23 1.39 4.72 15.76
CA ASP A 23 0.44 3.72 16.23
C ASP A 23 0.05 2.74 15.11
N ARG A 24 -0.08 1.46 15.49
CA ARG A 24 -0.41 0.37 14.58
C ARG A 24 -1.78 0.56 13.95
N GLU A 25 -2.73 1.21 14.63
CA GLU A 25 -4.07 1.49 14.11
C GLU A 25 -4.00 2.33 12.83
N THR A 26 -3.36 3.49 12.88
CA THR A 26 -3.20 4.39 11.72
C THR A 26 -2.42 3.72 10.59
N ILE A 27 -1.32 3.03 10.92
CA ILE A 27 -0.48 2.36 9.93
C ILE A 27 -1.25 1.25 9.22
N ASN A 28 -1.96 0.40 9.97
CA ASN A 28 -2.75 -0.69 9.41
C ASN A 28 -3.90 -0.15 8.56
N ALA A 29 -4.58 0.91 9.01
CA ALA A 29 -5.66 1.52 8.23
C ALA A 29 -5.20 2.02 6.86
N ILE A 30 -3.98 2.57 6.76
CA ILE A 30 -3.41 3.03 5.48
C ILE A 30 -3.01 1.85 4.59
N LEU A 31 -2.38 0.81 5.15
CA LEU A 31 -2.04 -0.42 4.41
C LEU A 31 -3.31 -1.11 3.89
N ASP A 32 -4.36 -1.19 4.69
CA ASP A 32 -5.60 -1.88 4.32
C ASP A 32 -6.41 -1.11 3.28
N ALA A 33 -6.28 0.23 3.23
CA ALA A 33 -6.98 1.08 2.26
C ALA A 33 -6.35 1.08 0.86
N GLN A 34 -5.09 0.64 0.71
CA GLN A 34 -4.35 0.74 -0.55
C GLN A 34 -3.48 -0.49 -0.80
N PRO A 35 -3.90 -1.41 -1.70
CA PRO A 35 -3.12 -2.60 -2.03
C PRO A 35 -1.88 -2.28 -2.87
N MET A 36 -1.78 -1.13 -3.54
CA MET A 36 -0.55 -0.78 -4.26
C MET A 36 0.50 -0.18 -3.31
N CYS A 37 1.74 -0.64 -3.45
CA CYS A 37 2.89 -0.08 -2.74
C CYS A 37 4.08 0.09 -3.67
N SER A 38 5.11 0.76 -3.18
CA SER A 38 6.43 0.85 -3.78
C SER A 38 7.46 0.25 -2.83
N VAL A 39 8.24 -0.73 -3.31
CA VAL A 39 9.32 -1.35 -2.53
C VAL A 39 10.66 -0.85 -3.03
N GLY A 40 11.37 -0.13 -2.16
CA GLY A 40 12.75 0.29 -2.31
C GLY A 40 13.73 -0.78 -1.86
N TYR A 41 14.75 -1.05 -2.67
CA TYR A 41 15.82 -2.02 -2.38
C TYR A 41 17.12 -1.58 -3.09
N THR A 42 18.23 -2.26 -2.81
CA THR A 42 19.52 -1.94 -3.44
C THR A 42 20.05 -3.09 -4.29
N ILE A 43 20.73 -2.76 -5.38
CA ILE A 43 21.55 -3.69 -6.16
C ILE A 43 22.88 -3.00 -6.42
N ASP A 44 23.98 -3.63 -6.00
CA ASP A 44 25.35 -3.08 -6.13
C ASP A 44 25.47 -1.66 -5.55
N GLY A 45 24.82 -1.42 -4.40
CA GLY A 45 24.76 -0.13 -3.72
C GLY A 45 23.94 0.94 -4.43
N LYS A 46 23.22 0.62 -5.52
CA LYS A 46 22.34 1.54 -6.24
C LYS A 46 20.88 1.34 -5.83
N PRO A 47 20.11 2.42 -5.59
CA PRO A 47 18.71 2.32 -5.19
C PRO A 47 17.81 1.97 -6.38
N TYR A 48 16.84 1.09 -6.14
CA TYR A 48 15.77 0.75 -7.05
C TYR A 48 14.44 0.85 -6.31
N VAL A 49 13.37 1.13 -7.04
CA VAL A 49 12.00 1.15 -6.52
C VAL A 49 11.13 0.37 -7.50
N THR A 50 10.38 -0.60 -7.00
CA THR A 50 9.43 -1.39 -7.80
C THR A 50 8.02 -1.21 -7.27
N PRO A 51 7.06 -0.75 -8.08
CA PRO A 51 5.65 -0.79 -7.72
C PRO A 51 5.14 -2.24 -7.73
N THR A 52 4.37 -2.61 -6.71
CA THR A 52 3.78 -3.95 -6.59
C THR A 52 2.48 -3.89 -5.77
N MET A 53 1.79 -5.01 -5.65
CA MET A 53 0.70 -5.17 -4.69
C MET A 53 1.23 -5.68 -3.35
N GLN A 54 0.60 -5.22 -2.27
CA GLN A 54 0.81 -5.66 -0.91
C GLN A 54 -0.50 -6.07 -0.26
N TRP A 55 -0.39 -6.93 0.75
CA TRP A 55 -1.46 -7.19 1.71
C TRP A 55 -0.87 -7.36 3.10
N ARG A 56 -1.68 -7.06 4.11
CA ARG A 56 -1.31 -7.17 5.51
C ARG A 56 -1.96 -8.39 6.15
N GLU A 57 -1.21 -9.13 6.95
CA GLU A 57 -1.76 -10.15 7.84
C GLU A 57 -1.15 -10.00 9.23
N GLY A 58 -1.98 -9.60 10.20
CA GLY A 58 -1.52 -9.31 11.55
C GLY A 58 -0.41 -8.25 11.56
N ASN A 59 0.79 -8.68 11.94
CA ASN A 59 1.99 -7.85 12.07
C ASN A 59 2.95 -7.92 10.89
N HIS A 60 2.52 -8.50 9.78
CA HIS A 60 3.34 -8.61 8.58
C HIS A 60 2.66 -7.94 7.40
N VAL A 61 3.48 -7.37 6.53
CA VAL A 61 3.10 -6.98 5.17
C VAL A 61 3.77 -7.94 4.20
N TYR A 62 3.04 -8.38 3.19
CA TYR A 62 3.50 -9.33 2.19
C TYR A 62 3.34 -8.75 0.79
N TRP A 63 4.18 -9.21 -0.13
CA TRP A 63 4.07 -8.93 -1.56
C TRP A 63 4.58 -10.14 -2.35
N HIS A 64 4.14 -10.28 -3.60
CA HIS A 64 4.53 -11.42 -4.42
C HIS A 64 4.99 -10.99 -5.82
N GLY A 65 5.51 -11.95 -6.58
CA GLY A 65 5.86 -11.77 -7.98
C GLY A 65 6.54 -13.00 -8.56
N SER A 66 7.08 -12.87 -9.78
CA SER A 66 7.77 -13.98 -10.44
C SER A 66 8.97 -14.48 -9.61
N SER A 67 9.18 -15.80 -9.54
CA SER A 67 10.38 -16.40 -8.96
C SER A 67 11.65 -16.07 -9.74
N ALA A 68 11.53 -15.62 -10.99
CA ALA A 68 12.66 -15.10 -11.77
C ALA A 68 12.95 -13.61 -11.49
N SER A 69 12.07 -12.90 -10.74
CA SER A 69 12.17 -11.46 -10.52
C SER A 69 13.52 -11.06 -9.93
N ARG A 70 14.18 -10.13 -10.62
CA ARG A 70 15.41 -9.51 -10.12
C ARG A 70 15.14 -8.76 -8.82
N ALA A 71 14.03 -8.02 -8.73
CA ALA A 71 13.64 -7.28 -7.53
C ALA A 71 13.53 -8.21 -6.31
N LEU A 72 12.70 -9.26 -6.40
CA LEU A 72 12.49 -10.17 -5.26
C LEU A 72 13.77 -10.92 -4.86
N ARG A 73 14.60 -11.28 -5.83
CA ARG A 73 15.88 -11.96 -5.56
C ARG A 73 16.83 -11.09 -4.74
N HIS A 74 16.89 -9.80 -5.01
CA HIS A 74 17.75 -8.85 -4.29
C HIS A 74 17.10 -8.32 -3.00
N SER A 75 15.78 -8.40 -2.87
CA SER A 75 15.09 -8.08 -1.61
C SER A 75 15.14 -9.21 -0.58
N ARG A 76 15.20 -10.49 -1.00
CA ARG A 76 15.21 -11.63 -0.07
C ARG A 76 16.40 -11.56 0.90
N GLY A 77 16.09 -11.47 2.20
CA GLY A 77 17.08 -11.38 3.27
C GLY A 77 17.81 -10.04 3.35
N ALA A 78 17.35 -9.03 2.61
CA ALA A 78 17.95 -7.70 2.56
C ALA A 78 17.03 -6.66 3.22
N GLU A 79 17.62 -5.55 3.65
CA GLU A 79 16.85 -4.38 4.06
C GLU A 79 16.08 -3.81 2.87
N VAL A 80 14.79 -3.55 3.10
CA VAL A 80 13.89 -2.92 2.15
C VAL A 80 13.15 -1.76 2.80
N CYS A 81 12.64 -0.87 1.97
CA CYS A 81 11.73 0.20 2.35
C CYS A 81 10.42 0.00 1.61
N LEU A 82 9.32 -0.26 2.32
CA LEU A 82 7.98 -0.35 1.72
C LEU A 82 7.23 0.95 1.95
N SER A 83 6.73 1.57 0.89
CA SER A 83 5.95 2.80 0.97
C SER A 83 4.57 2.65 0.32
N VAL A 84 3.55 3.13 1.03
CA VAL A 84 2.16 3.27 0.56
C VAL A 84 1.78 4.74 0.66
N ALA A 85 1.15 5.28 -0.36
CA ALA A 85 0.67 6.66 -0.37
C ALA A 85 -0.70 6.76 -1.03
N ILE A 86 -1.57 7.58 -0.46
CA ILE A 86 -2.94 7.84 -0.89
C ILE A 86 -3.11 9.36 -1.00
N LEU A 87 -3.59 9.82 -2.15
CA LEU A 87 -3.93 11.22 -2.40
C LEU A 87 -5.41 11.43 -2.08
N ASP A 88 -5.70 12.30 -1.10
CA ASP A 88 -7.05 12.59 -0.64
C ASP A 88 -7.54 14.00 -1.09
N GLY A 89 -6.64 14.88 -1.56
CA GLY A 89 -7.05 16.15 -2.14
C GLY A 89 -5.91 17.13 -2.43
N PHE A 90 -6.17 18.10 -3.32
CA PHE A 90 -5.28 19.24 -3.55
C PHE A 90 -5.68 20.40 -2.63
N VAL A 91 -4.71 20.97 -1.93
CA VAL A 91 -4.92 22.13 -1.07
C VAL A 91 -4.40 23.38 -1.74
N LEU A 92 -5.34 24.27 -2.06
CA LEU A 92 -5.12 25.50 -2.80
C LEU A 92 -5.12 26.67 -1.83
N ALA A 93 -3.94 27.20 -1.55
CA ALA A 93 -3.71 28.33 -0.66
C ALA A 93 -3.73 29.67 -1.42
N ARG A 94 -3.68 30.78 -0.70
CA ARG A 94 -3.61 32.13 -1.28
C ARG A 94 -2.20 32.48 -1.73
N SER A 95 -1.19 31.94 -1.05
CA SER A 95 0.22 32.05 -1.43
C SER A 95 0.72 30.77 -2.12
N GLY A 96 1.52 30.95 -3.18
CA GLY A 96 2.10 29.84 -3.94
C GLY A 96 2.96 28.89 -3.10
N MET A 97 3.45 29.35 -1.95
CA MET A 97 4.30 28.58 -1.04
C MET A 97 3.49 27.70 -0.06
N HIS A 98 2.19 27.94 0.07
CA HIS A 98 1.29 27.24 1.02
C HIS A 98 0.42 26.18 0.33
N HIS A 99 0.53 26.01 -0.99
CA HIS A 99 -0.08 24.89 -1.71
C HIS A 99 0.41 23.54 -1.16
N SER A 100 -0.49 22.57 -1.07
CA SER A 100 -0.17 21.26 -0.52
C SER A 100 -1.14 20.17 -1.01
N LEU A 101 -1.04 18.97 -0.42
CA LEU A 101 -1.92 17.84 -0.67
C LEU A 101 -2.48 17.32 0.65
N ASN A 102 -3.77 16.98 0.72
CA ASN A 102 -4.26 16.08 1.74
C ASN A 102 -3.87 14.66 1.32
N THR A 103 -3.21 13.94 2.22
CA THR A 103 -2.59 12.65 1.92
C THR A 103 -2.51 11.78 3.16
N ARG A 104 -2.56 10.47 2.95
CA ARG A 104 -2.15 9.46 3.93
C ARG A 104 -0.98 8.67 3.35
N SER A 105 0.08 8.48 4.12
CA SER A 105 1.21 7.66 3.68
C SER A 105 1.80 6.86 4.83
N VAL A 106 2.37 5.70 4.50
CA VAL A 106 3.14 4.85 5.39
C VAL A 106 4.48 4.56 4.73
N THR A 107 5.55 4.65 5.51
CA THR A 107 6.88 4.16 5.13
C THR A 107 7.35 3.19 6.21
N LEU A 108 7.60 1.95 5.82
CA LEU A 108 8.08 0.88 6.67
C LEU A 108 9.49 0.46 6.27
N PHE A 109 10.29 0.11 7.26
CA PHE A 109 11.64 -0.40 7.05
C PHE A 109 11.78 -1.76 7.73
N GLY A 110 12.58 -2.64 7.13
CA GLY A 110 12.85 -3.94 7.71
C GLY A 110 13.57 -4.86 6.74
N THR A 111 13.89 -6.06 7.22
CA THR A 111 14.50 -7.12 6.40
C THR A 111 13.40 -7.99 5.83
N ALA A 112 13.34 -8.09 4.50
CA ALA A 112 12.37 -8.98 3.87
C ALA A 112 12.77 -10.44 4.04
N PHE A 113 11.82 -11.31 4.36
CA PHE A 113 12.00 -12.76 4.37
C PHE A 113 11.18 -13.41 3.25
N LYS A 114 11.63 -14.58 2.78
CA LYS A 114 10.87 -15.38 1.83
C LYS A 114 9.99 -16.37 2.57
N VAL A 115 8.74 -16.50 2.15
CA VAL A 115 7.87 -17.60 2.60
C VAL A 115 8.35 -18.87 1.89
N GLU A 116 9.02 -19.75 2.65
CA GLU A 116 9.66 -20.96 2.11
C GLU A 116 8.69 -22.15 2.06
N ASP A 117 7.85 -22.30 3.09
CA ASP A 117 6.92 -23.42 3.18
C ASP A 117 5.85 -23.32 2.07
N PRO A 118 5.67 -24.37 1.25
CA PRO A 118 4.72 -24.33 0.15
C PRO A 118 3.26 -24.18 0.60
N GLN A 119 2.90 -24.73 1.75
CA GLN A 119 1.54 -24.64 2.29
C GLN A 119 1.28 -23.24 2.85
N GLU A 120 2.21 -22.70 3.63
CA GLU A 120 2.13 -21.31 4.12
C GLU A 120 2.02 -20.35 2.92
N LYS A 121 2.86 -20.53 1.90
CA LYS A 121 2.82 -19.69 0.70
C LYS A 121 1.47 -19.74 -0.01
N LEU A 122 0.87 -20.93 -0.12
CA LEU A 122 -0.45 -21.11 -0.70
C LEU A 122 -1.51 -20.35 0.12
N GLU A 123 -1.47 -20.49 1.44
CA GLU A 123 -2.36 -19.77 2.36
C GLU A 123 -2.21 -18.24 2.21
N LYS A 124 -0.99 -17.72 2.13
CA LYS A 124 -0.72 -16.28 1.92
C LYS A 124 -1.26 -15.77 0.58
N LEU A 125 -1.12 -16.54 -0.50
CA LEU A 125 -1.67 -16.19 -1.81
C LEU A 125 -3.20 -16.24 -1.82
N GLY A 126 -3.81 -17.22 -1.14
CA GLY A 126 -5.25 -17.27 -0.93
C GLY A 126 -5.77 -16.07 -0.17
N ASN A 127 -5.10 -15.70 0.94
CA ASN A 127 -5.42 -14.52 1.74
C ASN A 127 -5.31 -13.22 0.94
N PHE A 128 -4.29 -13.08 0.08
CA PHE A 128 -4.17 -11.94 -0.83
C PHE A 128 -5.40 -11.81 -1.74
N VAL A 129 -5.79 -12.89 -2.41
CA VAL A 129 -6.94 -12.89 -3.34
C VAL A 129 -8.23 -12.61 -2.58
N ASN A 130 -8.46 -13.30 -1.46
CA ASN A 130 -9.70 -13.15 -0.68
C ASN A 130 -9.78 -11.83 0.10
N GLY A 131 -8.64 -11.21 0.41
CA GLY A 131 -8.60 -9.87 0.99
C GLY A 131 -9.12 -8.80 0.04
N LEU A 132 -8.92 -8.97 -1.28
CA LEU A 132 -9.45 -8.08 -2.31
C LEU A 132 -10.84 -8.49 -2.78
N PHE A 133 -11.06 -9.80 -2.92
CA PHE A 133 -12.25 -10.37 -3.51
C PHE A 133 -12.76 -11.50 -2.59
N PRO A 134 -13.57 -11.18 -1.55
CA PRO A 134 -14.00 -12.17 -0.57
C PRO A 134 -14.63 -13.41 -1.22
N GLY A 135 -14.08 -14.59 -0.89
CA GLY A 135 -14.51 -15.89 -1.39
C GLY A 135 -14.18 -16.17 -2.86
N ARG A 136 -13.35 -15.32 -3.50
CA ARG A 136 -12.97 -15.51 -4.90
C ARG A 136 -12.08 -16.73 -5.06
N TYR A 137 -11.10 -16.92 -4.17
CA TYR A 137 -10.05 -17.91 -4.35
C TYR A 137 -10.62 -19.32 -4.50
N GLU A 138 -11.66 -19.64 -3.74
CA GLU A 138 -12.35 -20.93 -3.73
C GLU A 138 -13.16 -21.19 -5.01
N THR A 139 -13.49 -20.14 -5.77
CA THR A 139 -14.20 -20.26 -7.06
C THR A 139 -13.27 -20.44 -8.26
N LEU A 140 -11.96 -20.29 -8.06
CA LEU A 140 -10.96 -20.40 -9.12
C LEU A 140 -10.62 -21.87 -9.39
N ARG A 141 -9.98 -22.11 -10.55
CA ARG A 141 -9.37 -23.42 -10.81
C ARG A 141 -8.36 -23.76 -9.70
N PRO A 142 -8.15 -25.04 -9.39
CA PRO A 142 -7.07 -25.44 -8.48
C PRO A 142 -5.71 -24.92 -8.95
N ASP A 143 -4.85 -24.56 -8.00
CA ASP A 143 -3.46 -24.18 -8.29
C ASP A 143 -2.68 -25.37 -8.85
N HIS A 144 -1.95 -25.15 -9.94
CA HIS A 144 -0.98 -26.13 -10.40
C HIS A 144 0.32 -25.95 -9.61
N ALA A 145 1.04 -27.06 -9.36
CA ALA A 145 2.36 -27.01 -8.73
C ALA A 145 3.33 -26.04 -9.45
N GLN A 146 3.14 -25.84 -10.76
CA GLN A 146 3.90 -24.89 -11.56
C GLN A 146 3.57 -23.42 -11.22
N ASP A 147 2.32 -23.08 -10.91
CA ASP A 147 1.91 -21.72 -10.51
C ASP A 147 2.63 -21.32 -9.21
N LEU A 148 2.62 -22.24 -8.23
CA LEU A 148 3.35 -22.07 -6.98
C LEU A 148 4.87 -21.97 -7.23
N LYS A 149 5.46 -22.82 -8.09
CA LYS A 149 6.90 -22.75 -8.39
C LYS A 149 7.31 -21.45 -9.10
N ALA A 150 6.43 -20.90 -9.93
CA ALA A 150 6.67 -19.67 -10.69
C ALA A 150 6.52 -18.40 -9.85
N THR A 151 5.96 -18.50 -8.64
CA THR A 151 5.68 -17.36 -7.77
C THR A 151 6.71 -17.28 -6.63
N THR A 152 7.00 -16.11 -6.11
CA THR A 152 7.72 -15.90 -4.84
C THR A 152 6.92 -14.94 -4.01
N VAL A 153 6.77 -15.25 -2.71
CA VAL A 153 6.14 -14.38 -1.72
C VAL A 153 7.22 -13.93 -0.76
N LEU A 154 7.34 -12.62 -0.58
CA LEU A 154 8.16 -12.02 0.46
C LEU A 154 7.25 -11.41 1.53
N GLY A 155 7.73 -11.42 2.77
CA GLY A 155 7.11 -10.76 3.91
C GLY A 155 8.09 -9.86 4.62
N MET A 156 7.56 -8.91 5.39
CA MET A 156 8.32 -8.04 6.29
C MET A 156 7.49 -7.80 7.54
N GLU A 157 8.12 -7.88 8.71
CA GLU A 157 7.46 -7.53 9.98
C GLU A 157 7.27 -6.01 10.07
N ILE A 158 6.13 -5.58 10.59
CA ILE A 158 5.77 -4.17 10.72
C ILE A 158 6.19 -3.69 12.11
N THR A 159 7.48 -3.45 12.28
CA THR A 159 8.10 -3.04 13.55
C THR A 159 8.72 -1.65 13.51
N GLU A 160 9.29 -1.23 12.39
CA GLU A 160 9.93 0.08 12.22
C GLU A 160 9.31 0.85 11.06
N GLY A 161 8.96 2.12 11.28
CA GLY A 161 8.40 2.98 10.24
C GLY A 161 7.69 4.20 10.80
N SER A 162 7.02 4.93 9.91
CA SER A 162 6.12 6.01 10.28
C SER A 162 4.99 6.15 9.27
N ALA A 163 3.84 6.57 9.77
CA ALA A 163 2.77 7.14 8.95
C ALA A 163 2.86 8.67 8.98
N LYS A 164 2.44 9.30 7.89
CA LYS A 164 2.25 10.76 7.81
C LYS A 164 0.92 11.07 7.18
N VAL A 165 0.11 11.85 7.89
CA VAL A 165 -1.27 12.16 7.50
C VAL A 165 -1.45 13.67 7.45
N ARG A 166 -2.08 14.15 6.37
CA ARG A 166 -2.50 15.53 6.24
C ARG A 166 -3.95 15.58 5.79
N THR A 167 -4.77 16.30 6.54
CA THR A 167 -6.16 16.64 6.22
C THR A 167 -6.37 18.14 6.43
N GLY A 168 -7.55 18.63 6.01
CA GLY A 168 -7.98 20.01 6.29
C GLY A 168 -7.60 21.04 5.23
N HIS A 169 -7.76 22.31 5.62
CA HIS A 169 -7.69 23.49 4.77
C HIS A 169 -6.23 23.98 4.55
N PRO A 170 -6.02 24.97 3.66
CA PRO A 170 -4.77 25.72 3.60
C PRO A 170 -4.42 26.35 4.94
N GLY A 171 -3.13 26.46 5.24
CA GLY A 171 -2.61 27.25 6.36
C GLY A 171 -1.85 28.44 5.80
N ASP A 172 -2.57 29.48 5.37
CA ASP A 172 -2.01 30.74 4.91
C ASP A 172 -1.49 31.58 6.09
N ASP A 173 -0.59 32.54 5.80
CA ASP A 173 -0.18 33.55 6.77
C ASP A 173 -1.33 34.55 7.03
N GLU A 174 -1.38 35.16 8.22
CA GLU A 174 -2.52 35.99 8.65
C GLU A 174 -2.81 37.15 7.67
N GLU A 175 -1.78 37.77 7.11
CA GLU A 175 -1.91 38.88 6.16
C GLU A 175 -2.54 38.47 4.82
N ASP A 176 -2.37 37.21 4.41
CA ASP A 176 -2.90 36.69 3.14
C ASP A 176 -4.42 36.56 3.16
N TYR A 177 -5.05 36.40 4.33
CA TYR A 177 -6.51 36.27 4.44
C TYR A 177 -7.28 37.52 3.99
N ALA A 178 -6.63 38.69 3.97
CA ALA A 178 -7.21 39.92 3.45
C ALA A 178 -7.16 40.00 1.91
N LEU A 179 -6.37 39.15 1.25
CA LEU A 179 -6.26 39.14 -0.21
C LEU A 179 -7.52 38.54 -0.85
N PRO A 180 -8.01 39.10 -1.97
CA PRO A 180 -9.20 38.60 -2.68
C PRO A 180 -8.86 37.38 -3.56
N ILE A 181 -8.20 36.38 -2.97
CA ILE A 181 -7.75 35.15 -3.63
C ILE A 181 -8.56 33.97 -3.06
N TRP A 182 -9.12 33.16 -3.94
CA TRP A 182 -9.83 31.94 -3.53
C TRP A 182 -8.85 30.90 -2.98
N ALA A 183 -9.22 30.28 -1.87
CA ALA A 183 -8.47 29.20 -1.24
C ALA A 183 -9.43 28.09 -0.79
N GLY A 184 -8.97 26.83 -0.84
CA GLY A 184 -9.82 25.70 -0.55
C GLY A 184 -9.14 24.36 -0.78
N VAL A 185 -9.96 23.31 -0.87
CA VAL A 185 -9.52 21.94 -1.12
C VAL A 185 -10.31 21.39 -2.30
N ILE A 186 -9.62 20.74 -3.24
CA ILE A 186 -10.23 19.89 -4.26
C ILE A 186 -10.06 18.45 -3.77
N PRO A 187 -11.12 17.80 -3.26
CA PRO A 187 -11.04 16.42 -2.80
C PRO A 187 -10.70 15.48 -3.96
N VAL A 188 -9.91 14.44 -3.67
CA VAL A 188 -9.60 13.36 -4.59
C VAL A 188 -10.07 12.05 -3.96
N GLN A 189 -10.80 11.25 -4.73
CA GLN A 189 -11.32 9.96 -4.30
C GLN A 189 -11.09 8.93 -5.39
N MET A 190 -10.88 7.67 -4.99
CA MET A 190 -10.83 6.56 -5.93
C MET A 190 -12.25 6.19 -6.36
N GLN A 191 -12.44 6.02 -7.67
CA GLN A 191 -13.70 5.54 -8.22
C GLN A 191 -13.49 4.16 -8.84
N VAL A 192 -14.27 3.18 -8.37
CA VAL A 192 -14.37 1.86 -9.01
C VAL A 192 -15.37 1.97 -10.16
N GLY A 193 -14.92 1.64 -11.37
CA GLY A 193 -15.79 1.56 -12.55
C GLY A 193 -16.60 0.27 -12.62
N ASP A 194 -17.53 0.21 -13.57
CA ASP A 194 -18.31 -1.00 -13.82
C ASP A 194 -17.38 -2.16 -14.28
N PRO A 195 -17.60 -3.40 -13.78
CA PRO A 195 -16.83 -4.55 -14.23
C PRO A 195 -17.00 -4.80 -15.73
N ILE A 196 -15.89 -4.99 -16.43
CA ILE A 196 -15.87 -5.31 -17.86
C ILE A 196 -15.63 -6.82 -18.01
N PRO A 197 -16.58 -7.61 -18.55
CA PRO A 197 -16.40 -9.05 -18.71
C PRO A 197 -15.35 -9.37 -19.78
N ASP A 198 -14.58 -10.44 -19.57
CA ASP A 198 -13.69 -10.99 -20.61
C ASP A 198 -14.55 -11.46 -21.80
N PRO A 199 -14.29 -11.00 -23.04
CA PRO A 199 -15.01 -11.48 -24.23
C PRO A 199 -14.85 -12.99 -24.50
N ARG A 200 -13.95 -13.68 -23.79
CA ARG A 200 -13.75 -15.13 -23.85
C ARG A 200 -14.48 -15.90 -22.76
N ASN A 201 -15.26 -15.24 -21.90
CA ASN A 201 -16.15 -15.93 -20.97
C ASN A 201 -17.06 -16.89 -21.75
N LEU A 202 -17.29 -18.08 -21.18
CA LEU A 202 -18.24 -19.03 -21.76
C LEU A 202 -19.66 -18.47 -21.66
N ASP A 203 -20.51 -18.85 -22.61
CA ASP A 203 -21.93 -18.49 -22.58
C ASP A 203 -22.59 -18.94 -21.26
N GLY A 204 -23.36 -18.04 -20.65
CA GLY A 204 -24.08 -18.31 -19.40
C GLY A 204 -23.23 -18.24 -18.12
N VAL A 205 -21.94 -17.89 -18.20
CA VAL A 205 -21.14 -17.61 -16.99
C VAL A 205 -21.61 -16.31 -16.36
N GLU A 206 -22.24 -16.42 -15.19
CA GLU A 206 -22.69 -15.26 -14.43
C GLU A 206 -21.52 -14.59 -13.69
N MET A 207 -21.57 -13.26 -13.63
CA MET A 207 -20.64 -12.48 -12.83
C MET A 207 -20.87 -12.72 -11.34
N PRO A 208 -19.86 -13.13 -10.54
CA PRO A 208 -20.04 -13.31 -9.11
C PRO A 208 -20.36 -12.01 -8.37
N GLY A 209 -21.16 -12.10 -7.31
CA GLY A 209 -21.58 -10.92 -6.54
C GLY A 209 -20.45 -10.12 -5.88
N HIS A 210 -19.30 -10.74 -5.55
CA HIS A 210 -18.14 -10.01 -5.02
C HIS A 210 -17.55 -9.01 -6.03
N VAL A 211 -17.81 -9.20 -7.34
CA VAL A 211 -17.31 -8.31 -8.40
C VAL A 211 -18.12 -7.02 -8.43
N THR A 212 -19.45 -7.11 -8.37
CA THR A 212 -20.34 -5.92 -8.35
C THR A 212 -20.26 -5.15 -7.02
N GLY A 213 -19.91 -5.86 -5.94
CA GLY A 213 -19.70 -5.29 -4.60
C GLY A 213 -18.29 -4.74 -4.34
N PHE A 214 -17.36 -4.80 -5.29
CA PHE A 214 -15.96 -4.41 -5.04
C PHE A 214 -15.83 -2.94 -4.65
N ARG A 215 -15.06 -2.66 -3.59
CA ARG A 215 -14.78 -1.31 -3.07
C ARG A 215 -13.30 -1.23 -2.67
N ILE A 216 -12.71 -0.05 -2.84
CA ILE A 216 -11.32 0.26 -2.52
C ILE A 216 -11.15 1.78 -2.35
N GLY A 217 -10.19 2.18 -1.52
CA GLY A 217 -10.00 3.57 -1.08
C GLY A 217 -10.79 3.91 0.18
#